data_AF-A0A7S2FQ98-F1
#
_entry.id   AF-A0A7S2FQ98-F1
#
_cell.length_a   1.000
_cell.length_b   1.000
_cell.length_c   1.000
_cell.angle_alpha   90.00
_cell.angle_beta   90.00
_cell.angle_gamma   90.00
#
_symmetry.space_group_name_H-M   'P 1'
#
loop_
_entity.id
_entity.type
_entity.pdbx_description
1 polymer ?
#
loop_
_entity_poly.entity_id
_entity_poly.type
_entity_poly.pdbx_seq_one_letter_code
_entity_poly.pdbx_strand_id
1 'polypeptide(L)'
;FASSPLLTAVVAVGVAGLLGLIGLWLSVASAMEELVVVGSLILLELSRQVARRSKGSSYHSGSHQKPQRAAENVRSFLSNQLQTACGKGDLPGAEAMMARFQKLSDEAVPISCYGALAVAYAKAEDSEKMAQCLRDLHAAYPGTQADK
;
A
#
# COMPACT_ATOMS: atom_id res chain seq x y z
N PHE A 1 -34.20 29.60 43.48
CA PHE A 1 -34.76 29.20 42.17
C PHE A 1 -34.77 27.69 42.10
N ALA A 2 -35.90 27.06 42.43
CA ALA A 2 -36.07 25.62 42.27
C ALA A 2 -36.42 25.34 40.81
N SER A 3 -35.47 24.82 40.04
CA SER A 3 -35.74 24.30 38.70
C SER A 3 -36.67 23.09 38.81
N SER A 4 -37.79 23.12 38.12
CA SER A 4 -38.77 22.04 38.12
C SER A 4 -38.14 20.76 37.53
N PRO A 5 -38.25 19.60 38.19
CA PRO A 5 -37.59 18.36 37.76
C PRO A 5 -38.03 17.90 36.36
N LEU A 6 -39.25 18.28 35.95
CA LEU A 6 -39.76 18.05 34.60
C LEU A 6 -38.96 18.80 33.54
N LEU A 7 -38.59 20.06 33.79
CA LEU A 7 -37.78 20.85 32.87
C LEU A 7 -36.41 20.20 32.66
N THR A 8 -35.79 19.74 33.76
CA THR A 8 -34.50 19.03 33.71
C THR A 8 -34.61 17.73 32.91
N ALA A 9 -35.68 16.95 33.11
CA ALA A 9 -35.90 15.71 32.36
C ALA A 9 -36.08 15.95 30.86
N VAL A 10 -36.87 16.96 30.47
CA VAL A 10 -37.08 17.31 29.04
C VAL A 10 -35.77 17.75 28.39
N VAL A 11 -34.98 18.58 29.06
CA VAL A 11 -33.68 19.03 28.56
C VAL A 11 -32.72 17.84 28.41
N ALA A 12 -32.67 16.94 29.39
CA ALA A 12 -31.79 15.77 29.34
C ALA A 12 -32.14 14.83 28.15
N VAL A 13 -33.42 14.56 27.92
CA VAL A 13 -33.87 13.74 26.78
C VAL A 13 -33.55 14.43 25.45
N GLY A 14 -33.76 15.76 25.37
CA GLY A 14 -33.41 16.54 24.19
C GLY A 14 -31.92 16.48 23.85
N VAL A 15 -31.05 16.66 24.86
CA VAL A 15 -29.60 16.58 24.69
C VAL A 15 -29.16 15.17 24.28
N ALA A 16 -29.71 14.12 24.90
CA ALA A 16 -29.40 12.74 24.55
C ALA A 16 -29.79 12.41 23.09
N GLY A 17 -30.97 12.86 22.65
CA GLY A 17 -31.41 12.70 21.26
C GLY A 17 -30.51 13.44 20.27
N LEU A 18 -30.08 14.66 20.60
CA LEU A 18 -29.20 15.46 19.76
C LEU A 18 -27.80 14.82 19.61
N LEU A 19 -27.24 14.30 20.71
CA LEU A 19 -25.98 13.57 20.70
C LEU A 19 -26.06 12.27 19.86
N GLY A 20 -27.20 11.55 19.93
CA GLY A 20 -27.43 10.37 19.10
C GLY A 20 -27.47 10.68 17.61
N LEU A 21 -28.13 11.79 17.22
CA LEU A 21 -28.15 12.30 15.85
C LEU A 21 -26.74 12.66 15.38
N ILE A 22 -25.96 13.40 16.18
CA ILE A 22 -24.57 13.76 15.84
C ILE A 22 -23.71 12.50 15.65
N GLY A 23 -23.84 11.50 16.53
CA GLY A 23 -23.11 10.23 16.40
C GLY A 23 -23.41 9.49 15.10
N LEU A 24 -24.68 9.48 14.67
CA LEU A 24 -25.08 8.87 13.40
C LEU A 24 -24.49 9.62 12.21
N TRP A 25 -24.49 10.95 12.24
CA TRP A 25 -23.88 11.79 11.20
C TRP A 25 -22.37 11.62 11.11
N LEU A 26 -21.68 11.49 12.25
CA LEU A 26 -20.23 11.22 12.28
C LEU A 26 -19.89 9.84 11.71
N SER A 27 -20.71 8.82 12.00
CA SER A 27 -20.53 7.47 11.43
C SER A 27 -20.69 7.48 9.90
N VAL A 28 -21.68 8.22 9.39
CA VAL A 28 -21.87 8.41 7.94
C VAL A 28 -20.70 9.17 7.32
N ALA A 29 -20.18 10.21 7.98
CA ALA A 29 -19.02 10.95 7.49
C ALA A 29 -17.77 10.06 7.39
N SER A 30 -17.50 9.23 8.40
CA SER A 30 -16.40 8.27 8.39
C SER A 30 -16.54 7.24 7.26
N ALA A 31 -17.75 6.70 7.05
CA ALA A 31 -18.00 5.75 5.96
C ALA A 31 -17.81 6.40 4.57
N MET A 32 -18.15 7.69 4.44
CA MET A 32 -17.95 8.44 3.20
C MET A 32 -16.47 8.71 2.91
N GLU A 33 -15.65 8.96 3.92
CA GLU A 33 -14.19 9.11 3.75
C GLU A 33 -13.57 7.83 3.19
N GLU A 34 -13.92 6.67 3.73
CA GLU A 34 -13.45 5.37 3.23
C GLU A 34 -13.86 5.14 1.76
N LEU A 35 -15.11 5.45 1.41
CA LEU A 35 -15.59 5.35 0.03
C LEU A 35 -14.84 6.28 -0.93
N VAL A 36 -14.50 7.50 -0.49
CA VAL A 36 -13.72 8.45 -1.30
C VAL A 36 -12.29 7.94 -1.51
N VAL A 37 -11.65 7.38 -0.48
CA VAL A 37 -10.31 6.79 -0.61
C VAL A 37 -10.33 5.60 -1.56
N VAL A 38 -11.28 4.68 -1.41
CA VAL A 38 -11.43 3.52 -2.29
C VAL A 38 -11.72 3.95 -3.74
N GLY A 39 -12.63 4.92 -3.94
CA GLY A 39 -12.96 5.47 -5.26
C GLY A 39 -11.75 6.14 -5.92
N SER A 40 -10.94 6.87 -5.16
CA SER A 40 -9.73 7.54 -5.64
C SER A 40 -8.67 6.52 -6.08
N LEU A 41 -8.49 5.43 -5.32
CA LEU A 41 -7.56 4.35 -5.67
C LEU A 41 -7.98 3.61 -6.94
N ILE A 42 -9.28 3.35 -7.11
CA ILE A 42 -9.81 2.73 -8.34
C ILE A 42 -9.56 3.64 -9.55
N LEU A 43 -9.83 4.95 -9.42
CA LEU A 43 -9.60 5.91 -10.49
C LEU A 43 -8.11 6.02 -10.86
N LEU A 44 -7.23 6.01 -9.86
CA LEU A 44 -5.77 5.97 -10.04
C LEU A 44 -5.31 4.70 -10.77
N GLU A 45 -5.87 3.54 -10.44
CA GLU A 45 -5.51 2.29 -11.10
C GLU A 45 -6.02 2.27 -12.56
N LEU A 46 -7.23 2.76 -12.82
CA LEU A 46 -7.77 2.91 -14.17
C LEU A 46 -6.92 3.87 -15.03
N SER A 47 -6.53 5.02 -14.49
CA SER A 47 -5.67 5.97 -15.19
C SER A 47 -4.28 5.38 -15.50
N ARG A 48 -3.71 4.58 -14.58
CA ARG A 48 -2.46 3.84 -14.81
C ARG A 48 -2.61 2.81 -15.92
N GLN A 49 -3.72 2.07 -15.96
CA GLN A 49 -3.96 1.09 -17.03
C GLN A 49 -4.06 1.75 -18.41
N VAL A 50 -4.73 2.90 -18.50
CA VAL A 50 -4.82 3.69 -19.73
C VAL A 50 -3.44 4.21 -20.15
N ALA A 51 -2.65 4.76 -19.21
CA ALA A 51 -1.31 5.26 -19.49
C ALA A 51 -0.36 4.14 -19.97
N ARG A 52 -0.48 2.92 -19.43
CA ARG A 52 0.30 1.75 -19.88
C ARG A 52 -0.05 1.32 -21.29
N ARG A 53 -1.33 1.39 -21.70
CA ARG A 53 -1.75 1.07 -23.06
C ARG A 53 -1.21 2.05 -24.10
N SER A 54 -0.96 3.30 -23.72
CA SER A 54 -0.46 4.33 -24.65
C SER A 54 1.01 4.14 -25.08
N LYS A 55 1.84 3.40 -24.33
CA LYS A 55 3.28 3.23 -24.66
C LYS A 55 3.58 2.03 -25.58
N GLY A 56 2.57 1.31 -26.04
CA GLY A 56 2.72 0.11 -26.87
C GLY A 56 2.75 0.36 -28.38
N SER A 57 3.50 1.35 -28.90
CA SER A 57 3.82 1.39 -30.35
C SER A 57 4.93 2.40 -30.65
N SER A 58 6.19 2.00 -30.45
CA SER A 58 7.30 2.58 -31.23
C SER A 58 8.47 1.59 -31.21
N TYR A 59 8.41 0.61 -32.12
CA TYR A 59 9.56 -0.21 -32.47
C TYR A 59 10.36 0.53 -33.53
N HIS A 60 11.53 1.07 -33.19
CA HIS A 60 12.74 1.07 -34.04
C HIS A 60 13.94 1.68 -33.29
N SER A 61 14.74 0.83 -32.65
CA SER A 61 16.18 1.08 -32.43
C SER A 61 16.78 -0.20 -31.84
N GLY A 62 17.70 -0.87 -32.52
CA GLY A 62 19.06 -0.37 -32.70
C GLY A 62 19.97 -1.36 -31.96
N SER A 63 20.59 -2.23 -32.74
CA SER A 63 21.21 -3.49 -32.36
C SER A 63 22.57 -3.35 -31.66
N HIS A 64 22.63 -2.98 -30.37
CA HIS A 64 23.87 -3.10 -29.56
C HIS A 64 23.62 -3.25 -28.04
N GLN A 65 22.75 -4.17 -27.60
CA GLN A 65 22.59 -4.54 -26.18
C GLN A 65 22.61 -6.06 -26.02
N LYS A 66 23.79 -6.67 -25.87
CA LYS A 66 23.91 -8.15 -25.78
C LYS A 66 24.30 -8.75 -24.42
N PRO A 67 24.65 -7.99 -23.35
CA PRO A 67 24.69 -8.56 -21.99
C PRO A 67 23.68 -7.95 -21.00
N GLN A 68 23.37 -6.66 -21.14
CA GLN A 68 22.59 -5.92 -20.13
C GLN A 68 21.11 -6.36 -20.07
N ARG A 69 20.53 -6.77 -21.20
CA ARG A 69 19.15 -7.28 -21.26
C ARG A 69 18.96 -8.61 -20.55
N ALA A 70 20.01 -9.45 -20.47
CA ALA A 70 19.89 -10.74 -19.81
C ALA A 70 19.74 -10.57 -18.29
N ALA A 71 20.53 -9.68 -17.68
CA ALA A 71 20.43 -9.37 -16.25
C ALA A 71 19.10 -8.68 -15.91
N GLU A 72 18.64 -7.75 -16.75
CA GLU A 72 17.37 -7.03 -16.56
C GLU A 72 16.15 -7.98 -16.68
N ASN A 73 16.21 -8.98 -17.56
CA ASN A 73 15.18 -10.01 -17.68
C ASN A 73 15.10 -10.89 -16.43
N VAL A 74 16.24 -11.26 -15.83
CA VAL A 74 16.24 -12.04 -14.57
C VAL A 74 15.65 -11.22 -13.42
N ARG A 75 15.99 -9.93 -13.36
CA ARG A 75 15.49 -9.01 -12.33
C ARG A 75 13.96 -8.86 -12.39
N SER A 76 13.43 -8.57 -13.58
CA SER A 76 11.99 -8.42 -13.80
C SER A 76 11.22 -9.72 -13.58
N PHE A 77 11.82 -10.86 -13.94
CA PHE A 77 11.24 -12.17 -13.66
C PHE A 77 11.16 -12.44 -12.15
N LEU A 78 12.24 -12.22 -11.40
CA LEU A 78 12.26 -12.42 -9.95
C LEU A 78 11.31 -11.46 -9.22
N SER A 79 11.23 -10.19 -9.63
CA SER A 79 10.28 -9.24 -9.04
C SER A 79 8.83 -9.67 -9.27
N ASN A 80 8.50 -10.17 -10.46
CA ASN A 80 7.16 -10.65 -10.78
C ASN A 80 6.80 -11.92 -10.00
N GLN A 81 7.75 -12.85 -9.86
CA GLN A 81 7.53 -14.05 -9.04
C GLN A 81 7.33 -13.69 -7.56
N LEU A 82 8.13 -12.78 -7.01
CA LEU A 82 7.99 -12.34 -5.63
C LEU A 82 6.65 -11.65 -5.39
N GLN A 83 6.24 -10.76 -6.29
CA GLN A 83 4.90 -10.15 -6.23
C GLN A 83 3.78 -11.19 -6.30
N THR A 84 3.95 -12.22 -7.13
CA THR A 84 2.97 -13.33 -7.24
C THR A 84 2.90 -14.14 -5.95
N ALA A 85 4.04 -14.45 -5.32
CA ALA A 85 4.10 -15.16 -4.04
C ALA A 85 3.45 -14.34 -2.92
N CYS A 86 3.76 -13.05 -2.83
CA CYS A 86 3.14 -12.10 -1.90
C CYS A 86 1.62 -12.01 -2.11
N GLY A 87 1.17 -11.95 -3.37
CA GLY A 87 -0.24 -11.90 -3.72
C GLY A 87 -1.02 -13.16 -3.31
N LYS A 88 -0.35 -14.31 -3.28
CA LYS A 88 -0.91 -15.59 -2.82
C LYS A 88 -0.81 -15.79 -1.30
N GLY A 89 -0.14 -14.90 -0.57
CA GLY A 89 0.13 -15.06 0.86
C GLY A 89 1.19 -16.11 1.18
N ASP A 90 1.98 -16.55 0.20
CA ASP A 90 3.10 -17.47 0.40
C ASP A 90 4.32 -16.71 0.94
N LEU A 91 4.29 -16.39 2.24
CA LEU A 91 5.35 -15.64 2.92
C LEU A 91 6.71 -16.35 2.89
N PRO A 92 6.82 -17.67 3.19
CA PRO A 92 8.10 -18.37 3.12
C PRO A 92 8.68 -18.35 1.70
N GLY A 93 7.83 -18.53 0.68
CA GLY A 93 8.24 -18.43 -0.72
C GLY A 93 8.75 -17.03 -1.08
N ALA A 94 8.04 -15.98 -0.63
CA ALA A 94 8.43 -14.60 -0.87
C ALA A 94 9.77 -14.23 -0.19
N GLU A 95 9.98 -14.65 1.06
CA GLU A 95 11.25 -14.46 1.78
C GLU A 95 12.41 -15.19 1.09
N ALA A 96 12.21 -16.43 0.67
CA ALA A 96 13.21 -17.21 -0.05
C ALA A 96 13.59 -16.54 -1.39
N MET A 97 12.62 -15.95 -2.09
CA MET A 97 12.88 -15.17 -3.31
C MET A 97 13.64 -13.87 -3.02
N MET A 98 13.30 -13.17 -1.94
CA MET A 98 14.01 -11.96 -1.53
C MET A 98 15.50 -12.26 -1.23
N ALA A 99 15.76 -13.33 -0.49
CA ALA A 99 17.12 -13.79 -0.19
C ALA A 99 17.89 -14.20 -1.47
N ARG A 100 17.21 -14.83 -2.43
CA ARG A 100 17.81 -15.13 -3.76
C ARG A 100 18.12 -13.86 -4.53
N PHE A 101 17.26 -12.85 -4.47
CA PHE A 101 17.47 -11.58 -5.13
C PHE A 101 18.75 -10.89 -4.63
N GLN A 102 18.92 -10.84 -3.30
CA GLN A 102 20.13 -10.27 -2.66
C GLN A 102 21.40 -11.07 -2.98
N LYS A 103 21.29 -12.39 -3.18
CA LYS A 103 22.45 -13.24 -3.55
C LYS A 103 22.85 -13.13 -5.01
N LEU A 104 21.88 -12.92 -5.91
CA LEU A 104 22.09 -12.94 -7.36
C LEU A 104 22.42 -11.56 -7.93
N SER A 105 22.10 -10.50 -7.19
CA SER A 105 22.30 -9.13 -7.63
C SER A 105 23.18 -8.42 -6.62
N ASP A 106 24.31 -7.88 -7.09
CA ASP A 106 25.09 -6.89 -6.33
C ASP A 106 24.34 -5.55 -6.20
N GLU A 107 23.24 -5.37 -6.94
CA GLU A 107 22.39 -4.19 -6.83
C GLU A 107 21.36 -4.32 -5.71
N ALA A 108 20.98 -3.16 -5.17
CA ALA A 108 19.89 -3.08 -4.21
C ALA A 108 18.57 -3.65 -4.77
N VAL A 109 17.91 -4.43 -3.93
CA VAL A 109 16.58 -4.99 -4.18
C VAL A 109 15.60 -3.83 -4.45
N PRO A 110 14.85 -3.84 -5.58
CA PRO A 110 13.88 -2.80 -5.89
C PRO A 110 12.92 -2.52 -4.73
N ILE A 111 12.66 -1.22 -4.48
CA ILE A 111 11.70 -0.75 -3.47
C ILE A 111 10.32 -1.42 -3.62
N SER A 112 9.90 -1.71 -4.85
CA SER A 112 8.64 -2.40 -5.15
C SER A 112 8.54 -3.80 -4.56
N CYS A 113 9.67 -4.50 -4.37
CA CYS A 113 9.69 -5.83 -3.75
C CYS A 113 9.47 -5.73 -2.23
N TYR A 114 10.11 -4.77 -1.56
CA TYR A 114 9.88 -4.49 -0.14
C TYR A 114 8.43 -4.07 0.12
N GLY A 115 7.87 -3.22 -0.74
CA GLY A 115 6.45 -2.82 -0.64
C GLY A 115 5.50 -4.02 -0.75
N ALA A 116 5.75 -4.94 -1.68
CA ALA A 116 4.93 -6.15 -1.83
C ALA A 116 5.03 -7.07 -0.60
N LEU A 117 6.23 -7.24 -0.04
CA LEU A 117 6.48 -8.06 1.14
C LEU A 117 5.82 -7.46 2.40
N ALA A 118 5.94 -6.13 2.60
CA ALA A 118 5.32 -5.42 3.70
C ALA A 118 3.78 -5.55 3.67
N VAL A 119 3.17 -5.42 2.49
CA VAL A 119 1.72 -5.65 2.31
C VAL A 119 1.34 -7.10 2.63
N ALA A 120 2.17 -8.07 2.26
CA ALA A 120 1.92 -9.47 2.57
C ALA A 120 1.96 -9.76 4.08
N TYR A 121 2.94 -9.21 4.82
CA TYR A 121 2.99 -9.33 6.28
C TYR A 121 1.84 -8.60 6.97
N ALA A 122 1.46 -7.42 6.49
CA ALA A 122 0.29 -6.70 6.99
C ALA A 122 -0.98 -7.54 6.88
N LYS A 123 -1.19 -8.22 5.74
CA LYS A 123 -2.32 -9.14 5.54
C LYS A 123 -2.28 -10.38 6.42
N ALA A 124 -1.09 -10.80 6.85
CA ALA A 124 -0.89 -11.91 7.77
C ALA A 124 -0.88 -11.48 9.25
N GLU A 125 -1.13 -10.19 9.52
CA GLU A 125 -1.09 -9.58 10.86
C GLU A 125 0.28 -9.71 11.57
N ASP A 126 1.35 -9.98 10.82
CA ASP A 126 2.72 -10.07 11.35
C ASP A 126 3.37 -8.68 11.36
N SER A 127 2.98 -7.89 12.36
CA SER A 127 3.45 -6.51 12.52
C SER A 127 4.96 -6.41 12.77
N GLU A 128 5.57 -7.44 13.39
CA GLU A 128 7.00 -7.48 13.69
C GLU A 128 7.82 -7.61 12.41
N LYS A 129 7.49 -8.59 11.55
CA LYS A 129 8.16 -8.77 10.27
C LYS A 129 7.90 -7.61 9.30
N MET A 130 6.71 -7.03 9.33
CA MET A 130 6.42 -5.83 8.55
C MET A 130 7.35 -4.68 8.95
N ALA A 131 7.51 -4.42 10.26
CA ALA A 131 8.40 -3.37 10.75
C ALA A 131 9.86 -3.66 10.42
N GLN A 132 10.28 -4.93 10.49
CA GLN A 132 11.62 -5.33 10.06
C GLN A 132 11.86 -5.06 8.58
N CYS A 133 10.91 -5.43 7.72
CA CYS A 133 10.97 -5.17 6.28
C CYS A 133 11.13 -3.68 5.96
N LEU A 134 10.46 -2.79 6.71
CA LEU A 134 10.59 -1.34 6.53
C LEU A 134 11.95 -0.81 7.02
N ARG A 135 12.51 -1.37 8.08
CA ARG A 135 13.88 -1.04 8.54
C ARG A 135 14.91 -1.47 7.51
N ASP A 136 14.77 -2.67 6.95
CA ASP A 136 15.68 -3.18 5.91
C ASP A 136 15.60 -2.32 4.64
N LEU A 137 14.39 -1.88 4.27
CA LEU A 137 14.20 -0.92 3.19
C LEU A 137 14.92 0.41 3.46
N HIS A 138 14.78 0.97 4.66
CA HIS A 138 15.45 2.22 5.04
C HIS A 138 16.98 2.07 5.08
N ALA A 139 17.48 0.93 5.54
CA ALA A 139 18.91 0.61 5.54
C ALA A 139 19.46 0.48 4.10
N ALA A 140 18.70 -0.12 3.19
CA ALA A 140 19.06 -0.24 1.78
C ALA A 140 18.97 1.10 1.02
N TYR A 141 18.13 2.03 1.47
CA TYR A 141 17.87 3.31 0.80
C TYR A 141 17.92 4.50 1.79
N PRO A 142 19.10 4.86 2.32
CA PRO A 142 19.23 5.93 3.32
C PRO A 142 18.94 7.34 2.77
N GLY A 143 18.86 7.52 1.45
CA GLY A 143 18.85 8.82 0.77
C GLY A 143 17.50 9.35 0.27
N THR A 144 16.37 8.68 0.54
CA THR A 144 15.04 9.18 0.14
C THR A 144 14.34 10.03 1.20
N GLN A 145 15.10 10.60 2.16
CA GLN A 145 14.56 11.71 2.94
C GLN A 145 14.54 12.94 2.04
N ALA A 146 13.32 13.36 1.69
CA ALA A 146 13.05 14.56 0.94
C ALA A 146 13.79 15.75 1.58
N ASP A 147 14.85 16.24 0.90
CA ASP A 147 15.25 17.63 1.01
C ASP A 147 13.98 18.47 0.77
N LYS A 148 13.48 19.08 1.85
CA LYS A 148 12.40 20.07 1.87
C LYS A 148 13.01 21.44 2.07
#